data_AF-A0A952CGJ8-F1
#
_entry.id   AF-A0A952CGJ8-F1
#
_cell.length_a   1.000
_cell.length_b   1.000
_cell.length_c   1.000
_cell.angle_alpha   90.00
_cell.angle_beta   90.00
_cell.angle_gamma   90.00
#
_symmetry.space_group_name_H-M   'P 1'
#
loop_
_entity.id
_entity.type
_entity.pdbx_description
1 polymer ?
#
loop_
_entity_poly.entity_id
_entity_poly.type
_entity_poly.pdbx_seq_one_letter_code
_entity_poly.pdbx_strand_id
1 'polypeptide(L)'
;MLIWFVVIYLMVSIGIGLYAATRVHNAKDFAIAGRHLPTPVVMATVFATWFGAEAIFGVSATFVKEGLGGVVADPFGSSLCLIIAGFFFATKLYRLNILTLGDYYRMRYNRTVEVLITLAIVVSYLGWVSAQIKALGLIFNFVTDGAVSEEAGMILGAAIVLTYTTFGGMLSVAVLDFVQMGVIIAGLLYIAWIISGQTGGVMPVIEHAAAAGKLDFFPPADPWLWLTFIGTWMTMMLGSIPQQDVFQRITSAKSPRVAITGSLLGGSIYFFFCFVPMFIAYSATLIDPELFNRLIDQDSQRVLPTLVLQHTPLVAQVIFFGAVIAAIMSCSSATLLAPSVSFAENIVRGFKPDMSDRSFLRTMRITIVVFACCVLVYALNSELSIFHMVESAYKITLAGAFVPLFFGAFWKKATTQGALAAVFGGIGSWILLEVLVGEASLVPPQLIGLVVSILGMIAGSLLPQWVGKPAPHVDLHAELHHHAAAETHHVAGRPHRH
;
A
#
# COMPACT_ATOMS: atom_id res chain seq x y z
N MET A 1 -1.59 -25.39 21.15
CA MET A 1 -1.17 -24.31 22.08
C MET A 1 -0.93 -22.99 21.36
N LEU A 2 -0.24 -22.98 20.22
CA LEU A 2 0.01 -21.79 19.37
C LEU A 2 -1.25 -20.96 19.06
N ILE A 3 -2.33 -21.63 18.63
CA ILE A 3 -3.60 -20.99 18.28
C ILE A 3 -4.20 -20.13 19.42
N TRP A 4 -4.05 -20.53 20.68
CA TRP A 4 -4.62 -19.78 21.81
C TRP A 4 -3.94 -18.43 22.01
N PHE A 5 -2.63 -18.35 21.80
CA PHE A 5 -1.90 -17.08 21.83
C PHE A 5 -2.30 -16.18 20.67
N VAL A 6 -2.49 -16.75 19.48
CA VAL A 6 -3.02 -16.03 18.32
C VAL A 6 -4.42 -15.48 18.62
N VAL A 7 -5.32 -16.28 19.20
CA VAL A 7 -6.66 -15.84 19.59
C VAL A 7 -6.61 -14.71 20.62
N ILE A 8 -5.74 -14.81 21.64
CA ILE A 8 -5.56 -13.75 22.64
C ILE A 8 -5.05 -12.47 21.98
N TYR A 9 -4.05 -12.58 21.11
CA TYR A 9 -3.51 -11.45 20.35
C TYR A 9 -4.62 -10.77 19.52
N LEU A 10 -5.37 -11.55 18.76
CA LEU A 10 -6.50 -11.06 17.95
C LEU A 10 -7.55 -10.36 18.81
N MET A 11 -7.92 -10.93 19.96
CA MET A 11 -8.87 -10.33 20.89
C MET A 11 -8.37 -8.98 21.43
N VAL A 12 -7.09 -8.87 21.78
CA VAL A 12 -6.49 -7.61 22.23
C VAL A 12 -6.49 -6.58 21.11
N SER A 13 -6.08 -6.96 19.90
CA SER A 13 -6.08 -6.06 18.74
C SER A 13 -7.49 -5.57 18.38
N ILE A 14 -8.47 -6.48 18.32
CA ILE A 14 -9.87 -6.11 18.11
C ILE A 14 -10.35 -5.18 19.24
N GLY A 15 -10.02 -5.49 20.49
CA GLY A 15 -10.38 -4.67 21.65
C GLY A 15 -9.83 -3.24 21.57
N ILE A 16 -8.55 -3.08 21.22
CA ILE A 16 -7.91 -1.76 21.00
C ILE A 16 -8.61 -1.02 19.84
N GLY A 17 -8.85 -1.71 18.73
CA GLY A 17 -9.50 -1.14 17.55
C GLY A 17 -10.93 -0.66 17.83
N LEU A 18 -11.71 -1.45 18.57
CA LEU A 18 -13.08 -1.10 18.97
C LEU A 18 -13.10 0.00 20.03
N TYR A 19 -12.15 0.00 20.97
CA TYR A 19 -12.01 1.10 21.93
C TYR A 19 -11.70 2.42 21.22
N ALA A 20 -10.76 2.44 20.28
CA ALA A 20 -10.47 3.61 19.47
C ALA A 20 -11.68 4.04 18.62
N ALA A 21 -12.52 3.10 18.17
CA ALA A 21 -13.72 3.39 17.40
C ALA A 21 -14.76 4.21 18.19
N THR A 22 -14.76 4.14 19.53
CA THR A 22 -15.64 4.97 20.38
C THR A 22 -15.36 6.46 20.24
N ARG A 23 -14.20 6.85 19.69
CA ARG A 23 -13.80 8.25 19.47
C ARG A 23 -14.15 8.77 18.07
N VAL A 24 -14.77 7.96 17.23
CA VAL A 24 -15.13 8.32 15.85
C VAL A 24 -16.56 8.81 15.79
N HIS A 25 -16.74 10.12 15.65
CA HIS A 25 -18.06 10.76 15.76
C HIS A 25 -18.64 11.21 14.41
N ASN A 26 -17.76 11.54 13.46
CA ASN A 26 -18.14 12.11 12.16
C ASN A 26 -17.31 11.52 11.00
N ALA A 27 -17.64 11.91 9.77
CA ALA A 27 -16.95 11.40 8.58
C ALA A 27 -15.46 11.76 8.51
N LYS A 28 -15.06 12.94 9.02
CA LYS A 28 -13.66 13.40 9.02
C LYS A 28 -12.82 12.59 10.00
N ASP A 29 -13.35 12.25 11.16
CA ASP A 29 -12.69 11.35 12.13
C ASP A 29 -12.48 9.97 11.51
N PHE A 30 -13.52 9.47 10.82
CA PHE A 30 -13.49 8.16 10.17
C PHE A 30 -12.50 8.09 9.01
N ALA A 31 -12.47 9.11 8.15
CA ALA A 31 -11.65 9.11 6.94
C ALA A 31 -10.19 9.50 7.21
N ILE A 32 -9.92 10.51 8.04
CA ILE A 32 -8.56 11.09 8.18
C ILE A 32 -8.13 11.33 9.63
N ALA A 33 -8.78 10.66 10.60
CA ALA A 33 -8.48 10.79 12.02
C ALA A 33 -8.37 12.26 12.48
N GLY A 34 -9.29 13.11 12.00
CA GLY A 34 -9.37 14.52 12.40
C GLY A 34 -8.17 15.40 12.03
N ARG A 35 -7.16 14.89 11.30
CA ARG A 35 -5.90 15.58 10.96
C ARG A 35 -5.06 15.98 12.18
N HIS A 36 -4.97 15.12 13.17
CA HIS A 36 -4.25 15.41 14.42
C HIS A 36 -3.17 14.36 14.76
N LEU A 37 -2.79 13.48 13.82
CA LEU A 37 -1.82 12.43 14.10
C LEU A 37 -0.40 12.99 14.29
N PRO A 38 0.29 12.66 15.39
CA PRO A 38 1.68 13.06 15.62
C PRO A 38 2.66 12.21 14.81
N THR A 39 3.91 12.67 14.67
CA THR A 39 4.95 12.02 13.85
C THR A 39 5.16 10.54 14.13
N PRO A 40 5.26 10.06 15.38
CA PRO A 40 5.48 8.63 15.63
C PRO A 40 4.33 7.75 15.12
N VAL A 41 3.09 8.27 15.20
CA VAL A 41 1.91 7.56 14.72
C VAL A 41 1.87 7.58 13.19
N VAL A 42 2.12 8.72 12.55
CA VAL A 42 2.18 8.78 11.07
C VAL A 42 3.28 7.86 10.53
N MET A 43 4.47 7.90 11.12
CA MET A 43 5.58 6.99 10.78
C MET A 43 5.15 5.52 10.89
N ALA A 44 4.53 5.14 12.02
CA ALA A 44 4.07 3.78 12.22
C ALA A 44 2.96 3.39 11.22
N THR A 45 2.02 4.28 10.93
CA THR A 45 0.97 4.01 9.93
C THR A 45 1.53 3.81 8.53
N VAL A 46 2.54 4.59 8.14
CA VAL A 46 3.19 4.47 6.83
C VAL A 46 3.92 3.13 6.75
N PHE A 47 4.71 2.78 7.77
CA PHE A 47 5.39 1.50 7.85
C PHE A 47 4.40 0.33 7.81
N ALA A 48 3.42 0.32 8.72
CA ALA A 48 2.56 -0.84 8.95
C ALA A 48 1.55 -1.07 7.82
N THR A 49 1.13 -0.01 7.11
CA THR A 49 0.28 -0.13 5.91
C THR A 49 0.99 -0.88 4.79
N TRP A 50 2.30 -0.67 4.65
CA TRP A 50 3.09 -1.24 3.55
C TRP A 50 3.80 -2.54 3.93
N PHE A 51 4.14 -2.70 5.21
CA PHE A 51 4.73 -3.92 5.74
C PHE A 51 3.64 -4.97 6.03
N GLY A 52 3.07 -5.53 4.96
CA GLY A 52 2.04 -6.59 5.00
C GLY A 52 2.54 -7.95 4.51
N ALA A 53 1.61 -8.77 4.04
CA ALA A 53 1.86 -10.10 3.48
C ALA A 53 2.86 -10.09 2.32
N GLU A 54 2.81 -9.07 1.47
CA GLU A 54 3.73 -8.88 0.36
C GLU A 54 5.18 -8.80 0.85
N ALA A 55 5.50 -7.86 1.74
CA ALA A 55 6.85 -7.69 2.28
C ALA A 55 7.36 -8.92 3.04
N ILE A 56 6.48 -9.62 3.77
CA ILE A 56 6.89 -10.79 4.58
C ILE A 56 7.00 -12.06 3.75
N PHE A 57 6.04 -12.37 2.89
CA PHE A 57 5.97 -13.63 2.14
C PHE A 57 6.25 -13.48 0.66
N GLY A 58 5.73 -12.44 0.02
CA GLY A 58 5.94 -12.20 -1.41
C GLY A 58 7.40 -11.90 -1.72
N VAL A 59 7.93 -10.81 -1.17
CA VAL A 59 9.30 -10.34 -1.38
C VAL A 59 10.33 -11.38 -0.94
N SER A 60 10.12 -12.03 0.20
CA SER A 60 11.05 -13.03 0.70
C SER A 60 11.08 -14.28 -0.18
N ALA A 61 9.92 -14.74 -0.68
CA ALA A 61 9.84 -15.84 -1.63
C ALA A 61 10.48 -15.50 -2.98
N THR A 62 10.19 -14.31 -3.51
CA THR A 62 10.78 -13.81 -4.76
C THR A 62 12.29 -13.66 -4.63
N PHE A 63 12.80 -13.12 -3.51
CA PHE A 63 14.24 -13.01 -3.25
C PHE A 63 14.94 -14.38 -3.28
N VAL A 64 14.34 -15.39 -2.65
CA VAL A 64 14.91 -16.74 -2.65
C VAL A 64 15.00 -17.31 -4.07
N LYS A 65 14.00 -17.07 -4.92
CA LYS A 65 13.97 -17.51 -6.32
C LYS A 65 14.89 -16.70 -7.24
N GLU A 66 14.79 -15.38 -7.19
CA GLU A 66 15.30 -14.47 -8.22
C GLU A 66 16.41 -13.54 -7.72
N GLY A 67 16.66 -13.49 -6.40
CA GLY A 67 17.64 -12.58 -5.80
C GLY A 67 17.17 -11.12 -5.78
N LEU A 68 18.12 -10.20 -5.60
CA LEU A 68 17.85 -8.76 -5.54
C LEU A 68 17.27 -8.19 -6.83
N GLY A 69 17.63 -8.76 -7.99
CA GLY A 69 17.08 -8.35 -9.29
C GLY A 69 15.56 -8.56 -9.41
N GLY A 70 15.00 -9.60 -8.78
CA GLY A 70 13.57 -9.89 -8.81
C GLY A 70 12.72 -9.07 -7.84
N VAL A 71 13.35 -8.46 -6.82
CA VAL A 71 12.67 -7.67 -5.78
C VAL A 71 12.84 -6.15 -5.98
N VAL A 72 13.08 -5.72 -7.21
CA VAL A 72 13.24 -4.29 -7.53
C VAL A 72 11.93 -3.49 -7.30
N ALA A 73 10.76 -4.11 -7.47
CA ALA A 73 9.49 -3.48 -7.13
C ALA A 73 9.37 -3.20 -5.63
N ASP A 74 9.55 -4.20 -4.79
CA ASP A 74 9.48 -4.11 -3.32
C ASP A 74 10.69 -4.84 -2.73
N PRO A 75 11.57 -4.18 -1.95
CA PRO A 75 11.35 -2.91 -1.23
C PRO A 75 11.81 -1.62 -1.93
N PHE A 76 12.53 -1.71 -3.05
CA PHE A 76 13.18 -0.54 -3.64
C PHE A 76 12.18 0.47 -4.23
N GLY A 77 11.22 0.00 -5.04
CA GLY A 77 10.18 0.87 -5.61
C GLY A 77 9.20 1.39 -4.57
N SER A 78 8.68 0.50 -3.72
CA SER A 78 7.71 0.84 -2.66
C SER A 78 8.25 1.87 -1.65
N SER A 79 9.47 1.69 -1.15
CA SER A 79 10.09 2.67 -0.25
C SER A 79 10.34 4.02 -0.92
N LEU A 80 10.78 4.01 -2.18
CA LEU A 80 11.02 5.22 -2.95
C LEU A 80 9.72 5.96 -3.27
N CYS A 81 8.61 5.25 -3.51
CA CYS A 81 7.26 5.82 -3.59
C CYS A 81 6.95 6.65 -2.33
N LEU A 82 7.11 6.05 -1.14
CA LEU A 82 6.81 6.71 0.15
C LEU A 82 7.68 7.96 0.37
N ILE A 83 8.96 7.87 0.00
CA ILE A 83 9.90 9.00 0.09
C ILE A 83 9.53 10.12 -0.89
N ILE A 84 9.25 9.77 -2.15
CA ILE A 84 8.86 10.74 -3.19
C ILE A 84 7.52 11.40 -2.86
N ALA A 85 6.52 10.62 -2.45
CA ALA A 85 5.21 11.14 -2.02
C ALA A 85 5.35 12.09 -0.83
N GLY A 86 6.15 11.69 0.17
CA GLY A 86 6.48 12.52 1.34
C GLY A 86 7.15 13.84 0.96
N PHE A 87 8.18 13.80 0.11
CA PHE A 87 8.99 14.98 -0.21
C PHE A 87 8.31 15.93 -1.20
N PHE A 88 7.77 15.39 -2.31
CA PHE A 88 7.26 16.19 -3.42
C PHE A 88 5.77 16.52 -3.32
N PHE A 89 4.96 15.59 -2.82
CA PHE A 89 3.50 15.71 -2.85
C PHE A 89 2.89 16.12 -1.51
N ALA A 90 3.46 15.71 -0.38
CA ALA A 90 2.83 15.85 0.92
C ALA A 90 2.42 17.28 1.25
N THR A 91 3.31 18.26 1.07
CA THR A 91 2.99 19.67 1.38
C THR A 91 1.87 20.22 0.51
N LYS A 92 1.90 19.92 -0.79
CA LYS A 92 0.90 20.42 -1.76
C LYS A 92 -0.46 19.84 -1.47
N LEU A 93 -0.52 18.52 -1.31
CA LEU A 93 -1.74 17.75 -1.09
C LEU A 93 -2.33 17.99 0.30
N TYR A 94 -1.50 18.11 1.34
CA TYR A 94 -1.95 18.41 2.70
C TYR A 94 -2.74 19.73 2.78
N ARG A 95 -2.27 20.79 2.11
CA ARG A 95 -2.85 22.13 2.17
C ARG A 95 -4.25 22.25 1.55
N LEU A 96 -4.64 21.30 0.71
CA LEU A 96 -5.95 21.32 0.05
C LEU A 96 -7.12 21.04 1.01
N ASN A 97 -6.83 20.46 2.18
CA ASN A 97 -7.85 20.12 3.18
C ASN A 97 -9.05 19.31 2.64
N ILE A 98 -8.79 18.46 1.64
CA ILE A 98 -9.74 17.52 1.05
C ILE A 98 -9.69 16.15 1.74
N LEU A 99 -10.73 15.34 1.56
CA LEU A 99 -10.82 13.99 2.14
C LEU A 99 -10.13 12.94 1.27
N THR A 100 -10.19 13.10 -0.05
CA THR A 100 -9.73 12.07 -1.00
C THR A 100 -8.84 12.63 -2.08
N LEU A 101 -8.01 11.77 -2.68
CA LEU A 101 -7.25 12.15 -3.87
C LEU A 101 -8.18 12.38 -5.07
N GLY A 102 -9.35 11.73 -5.11
CA GLY A 102 -10.39 12.01 -6.11
C GLY A 102 -10.83 13.48 -6.12
N ASP A 103 -10.98 14.10 -4.94
CA ASP A 103 -11.33 15.52 -4.83
C ASP A 103 -10.30 16.42 -5.49
N TYR A 104 -9.00 16.05 -5.38
CA TYR A 104 -7.93 16.78 -6.06
C TYR A 104 -8.11 16.73 -7.58
N TYR A 105 -8.40 15.55 -8.14
CA TYR A 105 -8.65 15.44 -9.59
C TYR A 105 -9.88 16.23 -10.02
N ARG A 106 -10.94 16.28 -9.21
CA ARG A 106 -12.11 17.11 -9.47
C ARG A 106 -11.75 18.59 -9.52
N MET A 107 -11.03 19.06 -8.51
CA MET A 107 -10.60 20.47 -8.38
C MET A 107 -9.64 20.86 -9.51
N ARG A 108 -8.71 19.97 -9.87
CA ARG A 108 -7.67 20.25 -10.86
C ARG A 108 -8.18 20.13 -12.31
N TYR A 109 -9.09 19.20 -12.55
CA TYR A 109 -9.59 18.88 -13.89
C TYR A 109 -11.11 19.01 -13.90
N ASN A 110 -11.84 17.91 -13.76
CA ASN A 110 -13.28 17.90 -13.71
C ASN A 110 -13.82 16.61 -13.06
N ARG A 111 -15.15 16.54 -12.95
CA ARG A 111 -15.88 15.39 -12.40
C ARG A 111 -15.64 14.08 -13.16
N THR A 112 -15.47 14.13 -14.48
CA THR A 112 -15.22 12.92 -15.29
C THR A 112 -13.88 12.29 -14.94
N VAL A 113 -12.82 13.10 -14.87
CA VAL A 113 -11.46 12.64 -14.51
C VAL A 113 -11.44 12.10 -13.08
N GLU A 114 -12.11 12.78 -12.14
CA GLU A 114 -12.28 12.28 -10.76
C GLU A 114 -12.87 10.86 -10.76
N VAL A 115 -14.02 10.65 -11.40
CA VAL A 115 -14.72 9.35 -11.37
C VAL A 115 -13.86 8.25 -11.99
N LEU A 116 -13.27 8.50 -13.17
CA LEU A 116 -12.44 7.50 -13.86
C LEU A 116 -11.23 7.10 -13.04
N ILE A 117 -10.50 8.07 -12.48
CA ILE A 117 -9.30 7.78 -11.70
C ILE A 117 -9.65 7.15 -10.36
N THR A 118 -10.71 7.61 -9.67
CA THR A 118 -11.15 6.95 -8.42
C THR A 118 -11.53 5.50 -8.68
N LEU A 119 -12.25 5.19 -9.76
CA LEU A 119 -12.58 3.80 -10.10
C LEU A 119 -11.33 2.97 -10.40
N ALA A 120 -10.37 3.51 -11.15
CA ALA A 120 -9.10 2.84 -11.42
C ALA A 120 -8.32 2.53 -10.13
N ILE A 121 -8.25 3.50 -9.21
CA ILE A 121 -7.64 3.31 -7.88
C ILE A 121 -8.38 2.23 -7.08
N VAL A 122 -9.72 2.30 -6.99
CA VAL A 122 -10.53 1.32 -6.25
C VAL A 122 -10.35 -0.10 -6.80
N VAL A 123 -10.31 -0.27 -8.13
CA VAL A 123 -10.06 -1.57 -8.77
C VAL A 123 -8.65 -2.06 -8.44
N SER A 124 -7.64 -1.18 -8.42
CA SER A 124 -6.28 -1.59 -8.05
C SER A 124 -6.20 -2.19 -6.64
N TYR A 125 -6.94 -1.64 -5.66
CA TYR A 125 -6.95 -2.19 -4.30
C TYR A 125 -7.49 -3.62 -4.20
N LEU A 126 -8.27 -4.11 -5.18
CA LEU A 126 -8.71 -5.51 -5.18
C LEU A 126 -7.51 -6.48 -5.17
N GLY A 127 -6.50 -6.23 -6.01
CA GLY A 127 -5.31 -7.07 -6.06
C GLY A 127 -4.54 -7.06 -4.74
N TRP A 128 -4.30 -5.85 -4.22
CA TRP A 128 -3.49 -5.70 -3.01
C TRP A 128 -4.15 -6.29 -1.77
N VAL A 129 -5.43 -5.97 -1.53
CA VAL A 129 -6.11 -6.43 -0.32
C VAL A 129 -6.35 -7.95 -0.39
N SER A 130 -6.65 -8.49 -1.58
CA SER A 130 -6.85 -9.93 -1.73
C SER A 130 -5.58 -10.73 -1.46
N ALA A 131 -4.39 -10.19 -1.79
CA ALA A 131 -3.11 -10.76 -1.38
C ALA A 131 -2.98 -10.88 0.15
N GLN A 132 -3.44 -9.86 0.88
CA GLN A 132 -3.45 -9.90 2.35
C GLN A 132 -4.42 -10.97 2.88
N ILE A 133 -5.62 -11.06 2.31
CA ILE A 133 -6.62 -12.07 2.71
C ILE A 133 -6.11 -13.49 2.44
N LYS A 134 -5.45 -13.74 1.30
CA LYS A 134 -4.80 -15.03 1.02
C LYS A 134 -3.76 -15.39 2.08
N ALA A 135 -2.92 -14.43 2.48
CA ALA A 135 -1.94 -14.68 3.54
C ALA A 135 -2.58 -14.99 4.90
N LEU A 136 -3.70 -14.35 5.25
CA LEU A 136 -4.44 -14.74 6.47
C LEU A 136 -4.94 -16.18 6.37
N GLY A 137 -5.43 -16.59 5.20
CA GLY A 137 -5.80 -17.99 4.91
C GLY A 137 -4.66 -18.97 5.17
N LEU A 138 -3.52 -18.69 4.55
CA LEU A 138 -2.29 -19.48 4.70
C LEU A 138 -1.87 -19.58 6.18
N ILE A 139 -1.85 -18.45 6.89
CA ILE A 139 -1.39 -18.41 8.28
C ILE A 139 -2.34 -19.13 9.22
N PHE A 140 -3.65 -18.97 9.06
CA PHE A 140 -4.61 -19.73 9.87
C PHE A 140 -4.52 -21.23 9.61
N ASN A 141 -4.28 -21.65 8.38
CA ASN A 141 -4.01 -23.05 8.07
C ASN A 141 -2.78 -23.57 8.83
N PHE A 142 -1.67 -22.83 8.82
CA PHE A 142 -0.45 -23.20 9.54
C PHE A 142 -0.62 -23.23 11.07
N VAL A 143 -1.21 -22.19 11.67
CA VAL A 143 -1.33 -22.13 13.15
C VAL A 143 -2.34 -23.12 13.72
N THR A 144 -3.20 -23.67 12.86
CA THR A 144 -4.20 -24.70 13.22
C THR A 144 -3.77 -26.10 12.81
N ASP A 145 -2.56 -26.27 12.26
CA ASP A 145 -2.05 -27.55 11.76
C ASP A 145 -3.02 -28.21 10.76
N GLY A 146 -3.54 -27.40 9.83
CA GLY A 146 -4.46 -27.85 8.78
C GLY A 146 -5.92 -28.02 9.20
N ALA A 147 -6.26 -27.84 10.49
CA ALA A 147 -7.65 -27.97 10.95
C ALA A 147 -8.59 -26.91 10.34
N VAL A 148 -8.04 -25.74 9.96
CA VAL A 148 -8.74 -24.72 9.16
C VAL A 148 -8.14 -24.73 7.76
N SER A 149 -8.96 -24.95 6.72
CA SER A 149 -8.48 -24.84 5.33
C SER A 149 -8.07 -23.41 5.00
N GLU A 150 -7.26 -23.21 3.96
CA GLU A 150 -6.83 -21.86 3.57
C GLU A 150 -8.02 -20.98 3.20
N GLU A 151 -9.04 -21.52 2.53
CA GLU A 151 -10.29 -20.81 2.19
C GLU A 151 -11.10 -20.43 3.42
N ALA A 152 -11.24 -21.35 4.38
CA ALA A 152 -11.90 -21.05 5.65
C ALA A 152 -11.12 -19.98 6.44
N GLY A 153 -9.79 -20.03 6.38
CA GLY A 153 -8.90 -19.02 6.95
C GLY A 153 -9.06 -17.65 6.28
N MET A 154 -9.21 -17.60 4.94
CA MET A 154 -9.48 -16.35 4.20
C MET A 154 -10.78 -15.71 4.67
N ILE A 155 -11.86 -16.50 4.80
CA ILE A 155 -13.17 -16.03 5.26
C ILE A 155 -13.06 -15.49 6.70
N LEU A 156 -12.41 -16.25 7.59
CA LEU A 156 -12.20 -15.85 8.98
C LEU A 156 -11.38 -14.55 9.09
N GLY A 157 -10.29 -14.46 8.34
CA GLY A 157 -9.41 -13.28 8.30
C GLY A 157 -10.15 -12.04 7.81
N ALA A 158 -10.90 -12.16 6.72
CA ALA A 158 -11.73 -11.08 6.20
C ALA A 158 -12.75 -10.60 7.25
N ALA A 159 -13.45 -11.53 7.93
CA ALA A 159 -14.43 -11.19 8.97
C ALA A 159 -13.80 -10.46 10.17
N ILE A 160 -12.62 -10.89 10.62
CA ILE A 160 -11.87 -10.28 11.71
C ILE A 160 -11.47 -8.84 11.36
N VAL A 161 -10.81 -8.66 10.20
CA VAL A 161 -10.34 -7.34 9.76
C VAL A 161 -11.52 -6.39 9.55
N LEU A 162 -12.60 -6.88 8.94
CA LEU A 162 -13.80 -6.10 8.67
C LEU A 162 -14.44 -5.55 9.95
N THR A 163 -14.41 -6.33 11.04
CA THR A 163 -15.05 -5.98 12.30
C THR A 163 -14.54 -4.64 12.84
N TYR A 164 -13.25 -4.50 13.14
CA TYR A 164 -12.76 -3.23 13.72
C TYR A 164 -12.57 -2.12 12.68
N THR A 165 -12.29 -2.46 11.41
CA THR A 165 -12.11 -1.46 10.34
C THR A 165 -13.40 -0.70 10.06
N THR A 166 -14.53 -1.41 10.02
CA THR A 166 -15.85 -0.80 9.75
C THR A 166 -16.27 0.17 10.85
N PHE A 167 -16.02 -0.14 12.12
CA PHE A 167 -16.41 0.75 13.21
C PHE A 167 -15.41 1.89 13.41
N GLY A 168 -14.12 1.58 13.30
CA GLY A 168 -13.03 2.42 13.79
C GLY A 168 -12.38 3.36 12.78
N GLY A 169 -12.48 3.08 11.48
CA GLY A 169 -11.88 3.92 10.44
C GLY A 169 -10.39 4.25 10.70
N MET A 170 -9.97 5.41 10.21
CA MET A 170 -8.57 5.83 10.18
C MET A 170 -7.95 5.96 11.58
N LEU A 171 -8.73 6.38 12.57
CA LEU A 171 -8.23 6.53 13.94
C LEU A 171 -7.88 5.18 14.58
N SER A 172 -8.77 4.19 14.47
CA SER A 172 -8.48 2.84 14.97
C SER A 172 -7.32 2.19 14.24
N VAL A 173 -7.28 2.35 12.91
CA VAL A 173 -6.15 1.88 12.10
C VAL A 173 -4.85 2.51 12.62
N ALA A 174 -4.79 3.83 12.81
CA ALA A 174 -3.56 4.49 13.25
C ALA A 174 -3.08 4.09 14.64
N VAL A 175 -4.00 3.86 15.59
CA VAL A 175 -3.65 3.37 16.93
C VAL A 175 -3.13 1.94 16.86
N LEU A 176 -3.78 1.07 16.08
CA LEU A 176 -3.33 -0.31 15.89
C LEU A 176 -1.98 -0.36 15.21
N ASP A 177 -1.77 0.38 14.12
CA ASP A 177 -0.50 0.46 13.40
C ASP A 177 0.65 0.83 14.35
N PHE A 178 0.44 1.80 15.25
CA PHE A 178 1.45 2.21 16.23
C PHE A 178 1.82 1.09 17.21
N VAL A 179 0.82 0.35 17.72
CA VAL A 179 1.05 -0.78 18.63
C VAL A 179 1.67 -1.97 17.89
N GLN A 180 1.15 -2.28 16.71
CA GLN A 180 1.53 -3.44 15.90
C GLN A 180 2.92 -3.31 15.32
N MET A 181 3.36 -2.11 14.92
CA MET A 181 4.72 -1.87 14.45
C MET A 181 5.78 -2.40 15.44
N GLY A 182 5.60 -2.15 16.74
CA GLY A 182 6.52 -2.65 17.76
C GLY A 182 6.57 -4.19 17.82
N VAL A 183 5.40 -4.83 17.76
CA VAL A 183 5.27 -6.31 17.76
C VAL A 183 5.94 -6.90 16.51
N ILE A 184 5.71 -6.30 15.35
CA ILE A 184 6.29 -6.73 14.07
C ILE A 184 7.81 -6.63 14.10
N ILE A 185 8.34 -5.47 14.50
CA ILE A 185 9.78 -5.21 14.51
C ILE A 185 10.49 -6.11 15.50
N ALA A 186 10.04 -6.13 16.76
CA ALA A 186 10.65 -6.97 17.78
C ALA A 186 10.52 -8.46 17.46
N GLY A 187 9.35 -8.87 16.94
CA GLY A 187 9.07 -10.26 16.61
C GLY A 187 9.98 -10.80 15.52
N LEU A 188 10.06 -10.14 14.36
CA LEU A 188 10.90 -10.62 13.27
C LEU A 188 12.40 -10.50 13.57
N LEU A 189 12.85 -9.48 14.31
CA LEU A 189 14.25 -9.40 14.74
C LEU A 189 14.62 -10.54 15.70
N TYR A 190 13.72 -10.90 16.60
CA TYR A 190 13.93 -12.04 17.50
C TYR A 190 14.05 -13.36 16.72
N ILE A 191 13.22 -13.56 15.70
CA ILE A 191 13.31 -14.73 14.82
C ILE A 191 14.60 -14.72 14.00
N ALA A 192 14.97 -13.59 13.41
CA ALA A 192 16.22 -13.46 12.68
C ALA A 192 17.42 -13.78 13.57
N TRP A 193 17.41 -13.36 14.84
CA TRP A 193 18.45 -13.71 15.81
C TRP A 193 18.54 -15.23 16.04
N ILE A 194 17.42 -15.91 16.30
CA ILE A 194 17.38 -17.38 16.48
C ILE A 194 17.91 -18.10 15.24
N ILE A 195 17.39 -17.74 14.06
CA ILE A 195 17.75 -18.37 12.79
C ILE A 195 19.23 -18.14 12.47
N SER A 196 19.75 -16.94 12.73
CA SER A 196 21.18 -16.65 12.55
C SER A 196 22.07 -17.55 13.41
N GLY A 197 21.62 -17.96 14.60
CA GLY A 197 22.37 -18.89 15.44
C GLY A 197 22.51 -20.29 14.83
N GLN A 198 21.53 -20.72 14.04
CA GLN A 198 21.53 -22.03 13.38
C GLN A 198 22.43 -22.06 12.14
N THR A 199 22.61 -20.91 11.48
CA THR A 199 23.47 -20.77 10.29
C THR A 199 24.91 -20.41 10.64
N GLY A 200 25.29 -20.37 11.92
CA GLY A 200 26.63 -19.94 12.35
C GLY A 200 26.85 -18.42 12.30
N GLY A 201 25.78 -17.63 12.27
CA GLY A 201 25.78 -16.18 12.21
C GLY A 201 25.10 -15.64 10.95
N VAL A 202 25.13 -14.31 10.80
CA VAL A 202 24.56 -13.60 9.63
C VAL A 202 25.48 -13.71 8.41
N MET A 203 26.80 -13.64 8.61
CA MET A 203 27.78 -13.62 7.51
C MET A 203 27.73 -14.86 6.61
N PRO A 204 27.63 -16.10 7.12
CA PRO A 204 27.53 -17.28 6.25
C PRO A 204 26.35 -17.24 5.28
N VAL A 205 25.21 -16.68 5.72
CA VAL A 205 24.01 -16.53 4.89
C VAL A 205 24.25 -15.52 3.77
N ILE A 206 24.88 -14.38 4.09
CA ILE A 206 25.22 -13.34 3.11
C ILE A 206 26.25 -13.85 2.10
N GLU A 207 27.28 -14.55 2.56
CA GLU A 207 28.31 -15.13 1.70
C GLU A 207 27.73 -16.19 0.76
N HIS A 208 26.85 -17.06 1.27
CA HIS A 208 26.13 -18.02 0.45
C HIS A 208 25.20 -17.34 -0.57
N ALA A 209 24.50 -16.28 -0.18
CA ALA A 209 23.68 -15.47 -1.09
C ALA A 209 24.51 -14.81 -2.19
N ALA A 210 25.66 -14.24 -1.83
CA ALA A 210 26.58 -13.62 -2.77
C ALA A 210 27.15 -14.63 -3.76
N ALA A 211 27.61 -15.79 -3.27
CA ALA A 211 28.15 -16.85 -4.11
C ALA A 211 27.11 -17.43 -5.08
N ALA A 212 25.85 -17.43 -4.68
CA ALA A 212 24.72 -17.85 -5.52
C ALA A 212 24.19 -16.74 -6.45
N GLY A 213 24.85 -15.57 -6.52
CA GLY A 213 24.42 -14.43 -7.36
C GLY A 213 23.15 -13.73 -6.87
N LYS A 214 22.62 -14.07 -5.69
CA LYS A 214 21.36 -13.53 -5.16
C LYS A 214 21.46 -12.07 -4.76
N LEU A 215 22.67 -11.56 -4.55
CA LEU A 215 22.93 -10.16 -4.22
C LEU A 215 23.25 -9.30 -5.46
N ASP A 216 23.22 -9.87 -6.66
CA ASP A 216 23.36 -9.11 -7.89
C ASP A 216 22.07 -8.30 -8.12
N PHE A 217 22.17 -6.99 -7.96
CA PHE A 217 21.01 -6.10 -8.07
C PHE A 217 20.70 -5.69 -9.51
N PHE A 218 21.74 -5.40 -10.30
CA PHE A 218 21.55 -4.94 -11.67
C PHE A 218 21.51 -6.13 -12.64
N PRO A 219 20.58 -6.10 -13.62
CA PRO A 219 20.56 -7.13 -14.63
C PRO A 219 21.83 -7.07 -15.51
N PRO A 220 22.15 -8.16 -16.22
CA PRO A 220 23.15 -8.16 -17.27
C PRO A 220 22.94 -7.02 -18.28
N ALA A 221 23.96 -6.70 -19.07
CA ALA A 221 23.92 -5.64 -20.08
C ALA A 221 23.07 -6.02 -21.32
N ASP A 222 21.82 -6.38 -21.09
CA ASP A 222 20.79 -6.67 -22.09
C ASP A 222 19.70 -5.58 -22.03
N PRO A 223 19.45 -4.84 -23.12
CA PRO A 223 18.46 -3.76 -23.13
C PRO A 223 17.05 -4.17 -22.71
N TRP A 224 16.62 -5.40 -23.04
CA TRP A 224 15.29 -5.89 -22.72
C TRP A 224 15.15 -6.23 -21.25
N LEU A 225 16.17 -6.83 -20.65
CA LEU A 225 16.20 -7.06 -19.20
C LEU A 225 16.19 -5.74 -18.43
N TRP A 226 16.92 -4.72 -18.90
CA TRP A 226 16.88 -3.38 -18.31
C TRP A 226 15.51 -2.73 -18.44
N LEU A 227 14.80 -2.91 -19.56
CA LEU A 227 13.44 -2.40 -19.72
C LEU A 227 12.45 -3.07 -18.76
N THR A 228 12.55 -4.39 -18.58
CA THR A 228 11.73 -5.12 -17.59
C THR A 228 12.04 -4.68 -16.17
N PHE A 229 13.33 -4.60 -15.83
CA PHE A 229 13.80 -4.15 -14.52
C PHE A 229 13.28 -2.73 -14.18
N ILE A 230 13.46 -1.78 -15.09
CA ILE A 230 12.95 -0.41 -14.94
C ILE A 230 11.42 -0.40 -14.91
N GLY A 231 10.77 -1.25 -15.70
CA GLY A 231 9.31 -1.40 -15.74
C GLY A 231 8.72 -1.81 -14.40
N THR A 232 9.21 -2.90 -13.82
CA THR A 232 8.79 -3.38 -12.50
C THR A 232 9.10 -2.36 -11.41
N TRP A 233 10.30 -1.74 -11.45
CA TRP A 233 10.67 -0.71 -10.49
C TRP A 233 9.74 0.51 -10.54
N MET A 234 9.49 1.05 -11.75
CA MET A 234 8.61 2.20 -11.95
C MET A 234 7.15 1.88 -11.63
N THR A 235 6.70 0.65 -11.85
CA THR A 235 5.34 0.21 -11.55
C THR A 235 5.03 0.38 -10.08
N MET A 236 5.89 -0.14 -9.20
CA MET A 236 5.72 0.04 -7.76
C MET A 236 6.07 1.46 -7.30
N MET A 237 7.12 2.07 -7.85
CA MET A 237 7.58 3.40 -7.42
C MET A 237 6.60 4.53 -7.75
N LEU A 238 6.10 4.58 -8.98
CA LEU A 238 5.26 5.67 -9.46
C LEU A 238 3.78 5.30 -9.45
N GLY A 239 3.46 4.03 -9.71
CA GLY A 239 2.09 3.53 -9.73
C GLY A 239 1.42 3.61 -8.35
N SER A 240 2.21 3.58 -7.27
CA SER A 240 1.65 3.62 -5.92
C SER A 240 1.49 5.04 -5.34
N ILE A 241 2.11 6.07 -5.94
CA ILE A 241 1.96 7.46 -5.48
C ILE A 241 0.49 7.95 -5.49
N PRO A 242 -0.32 7.63 -6.53
CA PRO A 242 -1.72 8.04 -6.58
C PRO A 242 -2.65 7.25 -5.66
N GLN A 243 -2.13 6.35 -4.84
CA GLN A 243 -2.97 5.54 -3.97
C GLN A 243 -3.57 6.38 -2.84
N GLN A 244 -4.80 6.04 -2.47
CA GLN A 244 -5.54 6.77 -1.45
C GLN A 244 -4.91 6.60 -0.06
N ASP A 245 -4.35 5.44 0.28
CA ASP A 245 -3.71 5.20 1.58
C ASP A 245 -2.51 6.15 1.80
N VAL A 246 -1.65 6.32 0.78
CA VAL A 246 -0.52 7.27 0.81
C VAL A 246 -1.03 8.69 1.07
N PHE A 247 -2.04 9.11 0.30
CA PHE A 247 -2.65 10.43 0.47
C PHE A 247 -3.30 10.59 1.86
N GLN A 248 -4.03 9.58 2.31
CA GLN A 248 -4.78 9.58 3.56
C GLN A 248 -3.85 9.69 4.77
N ARG A 249 -2.66 9.05 4.75
CA ARG A 249 -1.66 9.20 5.82
C ARG A 249 -1.04 10.60 5.83
N ILE A 250 -0.75 11.16 4.66
CA ILE A 250 -0.29 12.55 4.54
C ILE A 250 -1.32 13.50 5.15
N THR A 251 -2.60 13.41 4.76
CA THR A 251 -3.63 14.33 5.22
C THR A 251 -4.03 14.16 6.68
N SER A 252 -3.81 12.98 7.26
CA SER A 252 -4.15 12.70 8.66
C SER A 252 -3.11 13.25 9.66
N ALA A 253 -1.93 13.64 9.18
CA ALA A 253 -0.91 14.28 10.00
C ALA A 253 -1.41 15.58 10.63
N LYS A 254 -0.85 15.96 11.78
CA LYS A 254 -1.17 17.24 12.44
C LYS A 254 -0.60 18.49 11.77
N SER A 255 0.40 18.33 10.88
CA SER A 255 1.00 19.43 10.14
C SER A 255 1.72 18.93 8.87
N PRO A 256 2.00 19.80 7.88
CA PRO A 256 2.75 19.43 6.68
C PRO A 256 4.13 18.85 7.02
N ARG A 257 4.82 19.43 8.01
CA ARG A 257 6.13 18.93 8.46
C ARG A 257 6.04 17.51 8.99
N VAL A 258 4.98 17.20 9.74
CA VAL A 258 4.73 15.86 10.26
C VAL A 258 4.39 14.88 9.13
N ALA A 259 3.64 15.31 8.12
CA ALA A 259 3.36 14.49 6.94
C ALA A 259 4.64 14.10 6.19
N ILE A 260 5.54 15.06 5.95
CA ILE A 260 6.84 14.81 5.29
C ILE A 260 7.69 13.88 6.16
N THR A 261 7.97 14.28 7.41
CA THR A 261 8.88 13.52 8.28
C THR A 261 8.35 12.12 8.57
N GLY A 262 7.04 11.96 8.79
CA GLY A 262 6.41 10.66 8.99
C GLY A 262 6.54 9.75 7.77
N SER A 263 6.33 10.28 6.56
CA SER A 263 6.46 9.51 5.31
C SER A 263 7.92 9.09 5.05
N LEU A 264 8.87 10.00 5.25
CA LEU A 264 10.31 9.72 5.07
C LEU A 264 10.81 8.66 6.07
N LEU A 265 10.49 8.83 7.36
CA LEU A 265 10.91 7.86 8.38
C LEU A 265 10.23 6.52 8.20
N GLY A 266 8.92 6.50 7.92
CA GLY A 266 8.17 5.26 7.69
C GLY A 266 8.69 4.49 6.48
N GLY A 267 8.90 5.18 5.35
CA GLY A 267 9.46 4.58 4.13
C GLY A 267 10.89 4.05 4.32
N SER A 268 11.75 4.80 5.02
CA SER A 268 13.12 4.35 5.32
C SER A 268 13.15 3.13 6.25
N ILE A 269 12.33 3.12 7.31
CA ILE A 269 12.26 1.96 8.22
C ILE A 269 11.76 0.74 7.44
N TYR A 270 10.71 0.91 6.63
CA TYR A 270 10.18 -0.15 5.79
C TYR A 270 11.27 -0.73 4.85
N PHE A 271 12.04 0.12 4.17
CA PHE A 271 13.12 -0.32 3.28
C PHE A 271 14.12 -1.24 3.98
N PHE A 272 14.72 -0.78 5.08
CA PHE A 272 15.72 -1.57 5.80
C PHE A 272 15.13 -2.82 6.43
N PHE A 273 13.87 -2.75 6.86
CA PHE A 273 13.24 -3.84 7.58
C PHE A 273 12.79 -4.98 6.67
N CYS A 274 12.51 -4.74 5.39
CA CYS A 274 12.20 -5.80 4.42
C CYS A 274 13.35 -6.80 4.21
N PHE A 275 14.60 -6.42 4.49
CA PHE A 275 15.73 -7.36 4.46
C PHE A 275 15.70 -8.40 5.57
N VAL A 276 14.96 -8.17 6.66
CA VAL A 276 14.84 -9.12 7.77
C VAL A 276 14.09 -10.40 7.36
N PRO A 277 12.84 -10.35 6.83
CA PRO A 277 12.18 -11.56 6.34
C PRO A 277 12.89 -12.19 5.14
N MET A 278 13.54 -11.41 4.27
CA MET A 278 14.39 -11.97 3.20
C MET A 278 15.54 -12.82 3.77
N PHE A 279 16.25 -12.30 4.77
CA PHE A 279 17.31 -13.03 5.47
C PHE A 279 16.78 -14.32 6.10
N ILE A 280 15.62 -14.25 6.80
CA ILE A 280 15.02 -15.42 7.43
C ILE A 280 14.67 -16.48 6.38
N ALA A 281 14.00 -16.10 5.29
CA ALA A 281 13.60 -17.03 4.24
C ALA A 281 14.82 -17.65 3.53
N TYR A 282 15.83 -16.86 3.20
CA TYR A 282 17.03 -17.37 2.53
C TYR A 282 17.86 -18.29 3.43
N SER A 283 17.90 -18.02 4.74
CA SER A 283 18.57 -18.89 5.71
C SER A 283 18.03 -20.32 5.68
N ALA A 284 16.76 -20.52 5.29
CA ALA A 284 16.18 -21.85 5.12
C ALA A 284 17.00 -22.73 4.17
N THR A 285 17.55 -22.15 3.09
CA THR A 285 18.35 -22.86 2.09
C THR A 285 19.69 -23.37 2.62
N LEU A 286 20.17 -22.86 3.76
CA LEU A 286 21.37 -23.36 4.45
C LEU A 286 21.04 -24.37 5.55
N ILE A 287 19.87 -24.25 6.19
CA ILE A 287 19.47 -25.07 7.34
C ILE A 287 19.02 -26.47 6.89
N ASP A 288 18.15 -26.54 5.88
CA ASP A 288 17.71 -27.80 5.27
C ASP A 288 17.57 -27.62 3.75
N PRO A 289 18.68 -27.71 2.99
CA PRO A 289 18.68 -27.45 1.56
C PRO A 289 17.72 -28.36 0.79
N GLU A 290 17.57 -29.63 1.17
CA GLU A 290 16.73 -30.58 0.42
C GLU A 290 15.25 -30.24 0.56
N LEU A 291 14.78 -29.99 1.79
CA LEU A 291 13.39 -29.63 2.05
C LEU A 291 13.05 -28.28 1.40
N PHE A 292 13.89 -27.26 1.64
CA PHE A 292 13.54 -25.90 1.23
C PHE A 292 13.69 -25.66 -0.27
N ASN A 293 14.64 -26.31 -0.96
CA ASN A 293 14.69 -26.25 -2.43
C ASN A 293 13.43 -26.87 -3.06
N ARG A 294 12.96 -28.01 -2.53
CA ARG A 294 11.69 -28.61 -2.97
C ARG A 294 10.49 -27.67 -2.74
N LEU A 295 10.46 -27.01 -1.58
CA LEU A 295 9.38 -26.10 -1.23
C LEU A 295 9.40 -24.82 -2.07
N ILE A 296 10.57 -24.31 -2.43
CA ILE A 296 10.72 -23.16 -3.34
C ILE A 296 10.08 -23.47 -4.69
N ASP A 297 10.31 -24.65 -5.23
CA ASP A 297 9.77 -25.07 -6.53
C ASP A 297 8.25 -25.28 -6.49
N GLN A 298 7.72 -25.81 -5.38
CA GLN A 298 6.29 -26.10 -5.23
C GLN A 298 5.49 -24.87 -4.83
N ASP A 299 5.86 -24.24 -3.72
CA ASP A 299 5.22 -23.05 -3.17
C ASP A 299 6.19 -22.29 -2.26
N SER A 300 6.92 -21.36 -2.87
CA SER A 300 7.92 -20.54 -2.20
C SER A 300 7.35 -19.67 -1.07
N GLN A 301 6.04 -19.39 -1.05
CA GLN A 301 5.42 -18.60 0.01
C GLN A 301 5.35 -19.36 1.35
N ARG A 302 5.45 -20.70 1.30
CA ARG A 302 5.45 -21.57 2.49
C ARG A 302 6.82 -21.72 3.14
N VAL A 303 7.89 -21.28 2.49
CA VAL A 303 9.28 -21.42 3.00
C VAL A 303 9.42 -20.81 4.39
N LEU A 304 9.06 -19.54 4.53
CA LEU A 304 9.22 -18.79 5.77
C LEU A 304 8.38 -19.36 6.94
N PRO A 305 7.05 -19.60 6.81
CA PRO A 305 6.28 -20.17 7.91
C PRO A 305 6.70 -21.61 8.26
N THR A 306 7.09 -22.42 7.27
CA THR A 306 7.55 -23.80 7.50
C THR A 306 8.87 -23.82 8.27
N LEU A 307 9.82 -22.95 7.91
CA LEU A 307 11.08 -22.80 8.65
C LEU A 307 10.83 -22.52 10.12
N VAL A 308 9.97 -21.55 10.43
CA VAL A 308 9.69 -21.19 11.81
C VAL A 308 9.03 -22.34 12.57
N LEU A 309 8.06 -23.04 11.96
CA LEU A 309 7.37 -24.16 12.62
C LEU A 309 8.28 -25.34 12.92
N GLN A 310 9.19 -25.68 12.01
CA GLN A 310 10.01 -26.88 12.14
C GLN A 310 11.33 -26.65 12.89
N HIS A 311 11.87 -25.43 12.84
CA HIS A 311 13.22 -25.15 13.34
C HIS A 311 13.28 -24.14 14.49
N THR A 312 12.16 -23.70 15.06
CA THR A 312 12.17 -22.77 16.20
C THR A 312 11.33 -23.29 17.38
N PRO A 313 11.68 -22.94 18.62
CA PRO A 313 10.90 -23.35 19.78
C PRO A 313 9.51 -22.70 19.79
N LEU A 314 8.55 -23.31 20.49
CA LEU A 314 7.16 -22.86 20.53
C LEU A 314 6.99 -21.36 20.84
N VAL A 315 7.80 -20.81 21.77
CA VAL A 315 7.74 -19.38 22.12
C VAL A 315 8.08 -18.49 20.91
N ALA A 316 9.07 -18.87 20.13
CA ALA A 316 9.45 -18.17 18.92
C ALA A 316 8.35 -18.28 17.85
N GLN A 317 7.76 -19.47 17.66
CA GLN A 317 6.62 -19.66 16.76
C GLN A 317 5.46 -18.72 17.11
N VAL A 318 5.09 -18.63 18.40
CA VAL A 318 4.03 -17.72 18.88
C VAL A 318 4.33 -16.27 18.54
N ILE A 319 5.56 -15.82 18.81
CA ILE A 319 5.99 -14.45 18.53
C ILE A 319 5.94 -14.16 17.02
N PHE A 320 6.46 -15.08 16.20
CA PHE A 320 6.48 -14.96 14.76
C PHE A 320 5.07 -14.86 14.17
N PHE A 321 4.20 -15.84 14.43
CA PHE A 321 2.85 -15.85 13.86
C PHE A 321 2.02 -14.68 14.40
N GLY A 322 2.21 -14.28 15.66
CA GLY A 322 1.61 -13.06 16.20
C GLY A 322 2.06 -11.80 15.44
N ALA A 323 3.35 -11.65 15.18
CA ALA A 323 3.92 -10.54 14.41
C ALA A 323 3.44 -10.51 12.95
N VAL A 324 3.37 -11.67 12.30
CA VAL A 324 2.84 -11.78 10.93
C VAL A 324 1.37 -11.39 10.88
N ILE A 325 0.54 -11.93 11.77
CA ILE A 325 -0.88 -11.59 11.83
C ILE A 325 -1.05 -10.10 12.10
N ALA A 326 -0.22 -9.51 12.98
CA ALA A 326 -0.18 -8.07 13.22
C ALA A 326 0.03 -7.26 11.94
N ALA A 327 1.06 -7.63 11.16
CA ALA A 327 1.43 -6.99 9.91
C ALA A 327 0.30 -7.07 8.88
N ILE A 328 -0.22 -8.29 8.64
CA ILE A 328 -1.27 -8.49 7.65
C ILE A 328 -2.56 -7.76 8.03
N MET A 329 -2.95 -7.78 9.31
CA MET A 329 -4.15 -7.10 9.78
C MET A 329 -4.06 -5.58 9.69
N SER A 330 -2.91 -5.00 10.05
CA SER A 330 -2.64 -3.57 9.89
C SER A 330 -2.79 -3.16 8.43
N CYS A 331 -2.06 -3.82 7.53
CA CYS A 331 -2.10 -3.58 6.10
C CYS A 331 -3.51 -3.77 5.51
N SER A 332 -4.19 -4.86 5.84
CA SER A 332 -5.57 -5.15 5.36
C SER A 332 -6.56 -4.07 5.79
N SER A 333 -6.48 -3.59 7.02
CA SER A 333 -7.41 -2.58 7.53
C SER A 333 -7.23 -1.22 6.85
N ALA A 334 -5.99 -0.81 6.59
CA ALA A 334 -5.69 0.42 5.87
C ALA A 334 -6.14 0.35 4.41
N THR A 335 -5.85 -0.76 3.74
CA THR A 335 -6.14 -0.98 2.32
C THR A 335 -7.62 -1.31 2.04
N LEU A 336 -8.41 -1.73 3.05
CA LEU A 336 -9.87 -1.77 2.95
C LEU A 336 -10.51 -0.39 3.15
N LEU A 337 -9.97 0.40 4.08
CA LEU A 337 -10.51 1.71 4.41
C LEU A 337 -10.34 2.71 3.27
N ALA A 338 -9.14 2.81 2.70
CA ALA A 338 -8.77 3.80 1.68
C ALA A 338 -9.70 3.79 0.45
N PRO A 339 -9.83 2.70 -0.33
CA PRO A 339 -10.72 2.65 -1.50
C PRO A 339 -12.18 2.89 -1.11
N SER A 340 -12.60 2.45 0.07
CA SER A 340 -13.98 2.60 0.50
C SER A 340 -14.35 4.05 0.82
N VAL A 341 -13.42 4.81 1.41
CA VAL A 341 -13.56 6.26 1.62
C VAL A 341 -13.58 6.97 0.27
N SER A 342 -12.65 6.66 -0.64
CA SER A 342 -12.63 7.22 -1.99
C SER A 342 -13.92 6.95 -2.77
N PHE A 343 -14.40 5.71 -2.75
CA PHE A 343 -15.63 5.34 -3.45
C PHE A 343 -16.85 6.04 -2.84
N ALA A 344 -16.94 6.10 -1.51
CA ALA A 344 -18.05 6.79 -0.85
C ALA A 344 -18.08 8.29 -1.14
N GLU A 345 -16.94 8.99 -1.00
CA GLU A 345 -16.84 10.45 -1.21
C GLU A 345 -16.94 10.80 -2.70
N ASN A 346 -16.15 10.16 -3.55
CA ASN A 346 -16.06 10.56 -4.94
C ASN A 346 -17.17 9.93 -5.79
N ILE A 347 -17.63 8.72 -5.53
CA ILE A 347 -18.65 8.09 -6.37
C ILE A 347 -20.03 8.33 -5.77
N VAL A 348 -20.31 7.76 -4.60
CA VAL A 348 -21.66 7.75 -4.02
C VAL A 348 -22.15 9.16 -3.69
N ARG A 349 -21.36 9.94 -2.96
CA ARG A 349 -21.73 11.31 -2.56
C ARG A 349 -21.80 12.26 -3.74
N GLY A 350 -21.04 12.01 -4.81
CA GLY A 350 -21.18 12.80 -6.03
C GLY A 350 -22.47 12.53 -6.81
N PHE A 351 -23.12 11.37 -6.64
CA PHE A 351 -24.49 11.12 -7.13
C PHE A 351 -25.57 11.61 -6.16
N LYS A 352 -25.26 11.67 -4.86
CA LYS A 352 -26.16 12.16 -3.81
C LYS A 352 -25.46 13.24 -2.96
N PRO A 353 -25.40 14.50 -3.42
CA PRO A 353 -24.63 15.54 -2.74
C PRO A 353 -25.16 15.93 -1.36
N ASP A 354 -26.49 15.91 -1.19
CA ASP A 354 -27.19 16.41 -0.01
C ASP A 354 -27.23 15.40 1.17
N MET A 355 -26.20 14.57 1.30
CA MET A 355 -26.09 13.61 2.41
C MET A 355 -25.71 14.31 3.71
N SER A 356 -26.46 14.02 4.78
CA SER A 356 -26.04 14.38 6.14
C SER A 356 -24.78 13.60 6.54
N ASP A 357 -23.96 14.15 7.43
CA ASP A 357 -22.71 13.53 7.89
C ASP A 357 -22.94 12.10 8.44
N ARG A 358 -24.02 11.90 9.20
CA ARG A 358 -24.40 10.56 9.71
C ARG A 358 -24.75 9.58 8.59
N SER A 359 -25.41 10.04 7.53
CA SER A 359 -25.71 9.20 6.36
C SER A 359 -24.45 8.89 5.57
N PHE A 360 -23.56 9.87 5.44
CA PHE A 360 -22.29 9.72 4.74
C PHE A 360 -21.34 8.75 5.46
N LEU A 361 -21.24 8.86 6.79
CA LEU A 361 -20.51 7.90 7.62
C LEU A 361 -21.06 6.47 7.46
N ARG A 362 -22.39 6.31 7.44
CA ARG A 362 -23.02 5.01 7.18
C ARG A 362 -22.66 4.48 5.79
N THR A 363 -22.65 5.33 4.77
CA THR A 363 -22.25 4.96 3.41
C THR A 363 -20.81 4.46 3.38
N MET A 364 -19.85 5.16 3.99
CA MET A 364 -18.47 4.69 4.07
C MET A 364 -18.37 3.28 4.68
N ARG A 365 -19.10 3.04 5.78
CA ARG A 365 -19.12 1.73 6.44
C ARG A 365 -19.72 0.62 5.56
N ILE A 366 -20.82 0.91 4.87
CA ILE A 366 -21.44 -0.05 3.93
C ILE A 366 -20.49 -0.34 2.78
N THR A 367 -19.83 0.68 2.22
CA THR A 367 -18.86 0.51 1.13
C THR A 367 -17.70 -0.40 1.55
N ILE A 368 -17.18 -0.27 2.78
CA ILE A 368 -16.13 -1.17 3.29
C ILE A 368 -16.60 -2.63 3.28
N VAL A 369 -17.81 -2.90 3.78
CA VAL A 369 -18.37 -4.27 3.80
C VAL A 369 -18.51 -4.83 2.39
N VAL A 370 -19.09 -4.05 1.47
CA VAL A 370 -19.26 -4.49 0.08
C VAL A 370 -17.91 -4.72 -0.60
N PHE A 371 -16.95 -3.81 -0.42
CA PHE A 371 -15.62 -3.94 -0.99
C PHE A 371 -14.88 -5.16 -0.41
N ALA A 372 -14.97 -5.41 0.89
CA ALA A 372 -14.40 -6.61 1.52
C ALA A 372 -15.00 -7.91 0.96
N CYS A 373 -16.30 -7.94 0.65
CA CYS A 373 -16.91 -9.07 -0.04
C CYS A 373 -16.32 -9.27 -1.44
N CYS A 374 -16.15 -8.21 -2.22
CA CYS A 374 -15.52 -8.29 -3.55
C CYS A 374 -14.07 -8.79 -3.46
N VAL A 375 -13.30 -8.28 -2.50
CA VAL A 375 -11.92 -8.70 -2.20
C VAL A 375 -11.88 -10.18 -1.84
N LEU A 376 -12.78 -10.66 -0.97
CA LEU A 376 -12.83 -12.06 -0.58
C LEU A 376 -13.15 -12.97 -1.77
N VAL A 377 -14.12 -12.59 -2.60
CA VAL A 377 -14.43 -13.33 -3.84
C VAL A 377 -13.22 -13.37 -4.76
N TYR A 378 -12.52 -12.24 -4.98
CA TYR A 378 -11.32 -12.23 -5.81
C TYR A 378 -10.18 -13.07 -5.21
N ALA A 379 -9.98 -13.03 -3.89
CA ALA A 379 -8.97 -13.82 -3.19
C ALA A 379 -9.21 -15.33 -3.35
N LEU A 380 -10.46 -15.79 -3.19
CA LEU A 380 -10.85 -17.20 -3.30
C LEU A 380 -10.75 -17.77 -4.73
N ASN A 381 -10.79 -16.91 -5.75
CA ASN A 381 -10.79 -17.34 -7.16
C ASN A 381 -9.48 -17.02 -7.91
N SER A 382 -8.51 -16.40 -7.24
CA SER A 382 -7.25 -16.01 -7.86
C SER A 382 -6.21 -17.12 -7.66
N GLU A 383 -5.45 -17.44 -8.71
CA GLU A 383 -4.31 -18.37 -8.66
C GLU A 383 -2.95 -17.64 -8.59
N LEU A 384 -2.95 -16.31 -8.66
CA LEU A 384 -1.73 -15.50 -8.62
C LEU A 384 -1.04 -15.59 -7.25
N SER A 385 0.29 -15.54 -7.26
CA SER A 385 1.10 -15.38 -6.05
C SER A 385 0.81 -14.04 -5.37
N ILE A 386 1.07 -13.97 -4.06
CA ILE A 386 0.86 -12.72 -3.30
C ILE A 386 1.61 -11.55 -3.94
N PHE A 387 2.87 -11.74 -4.34
CA PHE A 387 3.68 -10.69 -4.95
C PHE A 387 3.08 -10.19 -6.27
N HIS A 388 2.71 -11.09 -7.18
CA HIS A 388 2.16 -10.70 -8.48
C HIS A 388 0.76 -10.09 -8.39
N MET A 389 -0.06 -10.48 -7.40
CA MET A 389 -1.34 -9.83 -7.14
C MET A 389 -1.16 -8.35 -6.81
N VAL A 390 -0.15 -8.01 -6.00
CA VAL A 390 0.12 -6.62 -5.62
C VAL A 390 0.79 -5.86 -6.76
N GLU A 391 1.81 -6.43 -7.41
CA GLU A 391 2.48 -5.79 -8.54
C GLU A 391 1.49 -5.46 -9.68
N SER A 392 0.60 -6.41 -10.00
CA SER A 392 -0.39 -6.23 -11.08
C SER A 392 -1.42 -5.15 -10.76
N ALA A 393 -1.77 -4.96 -9.48
CA ALA A 393 -2.67 -3.88 -9.06
C ALA A 393 -2.12 -2.50 -9.45
N TYR A 394 -0.83 -2.27 -9.24
CA TYR A 394 -0.21 -0.96 -9.47
C TYR A 394 0.03 -0.62 -10.94
N LYS A 395 -0.02 -1.61 -11.85
CA LYS A 395 -0.02 -1.35 -13.30
C LYS A 395 -1.15 -0.41 -13.71
N ILE A 396 -2.34 -0.58 -13.11
CA ILE A 396 -3.54 0.22 -13.40
C ILE A 396 -3.29 1.70 -13.08
N THR A 397 -2.78 1.99 -11.88
CA THR A 397 -2.57 3.36 -11.41
C THR A 397 -1.34 4.00 -12.02
N LEU A 398 -0.32 3.23 -12.39
CA LEU A 398 0.80 3.71 -13.20
C LEU A 398 0.31 4.22 -14.57
N ALA A 399 -0.45 3.39 -15.27
CA ALA A 399 -0.91 3.69 -16.62
C ALA A 399 -2.00 4.77 -16.66
N GLY A 400 -2.84 4.89 -15.62
CA GLY A 400 -4.00 5.77 -15.63
C GLY A 400 -3.95 6.99 -14.70
N ALA A 401 -3.40 6.85 -13.49
CA ALA A 401 -3.58 7.84 -12.43
C ALA A 401 -2.33 8.72 -12.20
N PHE A 402 -1.14 8.14 -12.31
CA PHE A 402 0.12 8.82 -11.97
C PHE A 402 0.37 10.06 -12.83
N VAL A 403 0.20 9.96 -14.15
CA VAL A 403 0.46 11.07 -15.06
C VAL A 403 -0.48 12.26 -14.81
N PRO A 404 -1.81 12.09 -14.72
CA PRO A 404 -2.69 13.17 -14.27
C PRO A 404 -2.32 13.79 -12.93
N LEU A 405 -1.86 13.01 -11.96
CA LEU A 405 -1.43 13.53 -10.66
C LEU A 405 -0.18 14.41 -10.78
N PHE A 406 0.87 13.88 -11.41
CA PHE A 406 2.15 14.54 -11.53
C PHE A 406 2.04 15.84 -12.33
N PHE A 407 1.46 15.79 -13.53
CA PHE A 407 1.28 16.99 -14.35
C PHE A 407 0.28 17.96 -13.73
N GLY A 408 -0.75 17.49 -13.03
CA GLY A 408 -1.68 18.36 -12.34
C GLY A 408 -1.01 19.17 -11.23
N ALA A 409 -0.05 18.57 -10.52
CA ALA A 409 0.60 19.15 -9.35
C ALA A 409 1.81 20.04 -9.69
N PHE A 410 2.46 19.77 -10.83
CA PHE A 410 3.72 20.41 -11.21
C PHE A 410 3.67 21.17 -12.55
N TRP A 411 2.68 20.92 -13.41
CA TRP A 411 2.56 21.57 -14.72
C TRP A 411 1.31 22.46 -14.81
N LYS A 412 1.54 23.77 -14.82
CA LYS A 412 0.47 24.78 -14.91
C LYS A 412 -0.40 24.63 -16.16
N LYS A 413 0.16 24.11 -17.26
CA LYS A 413 -0.57 23.94 -18.53
C LYS A 413 -1.41 22.66 -18.59
N ALA A 414 -1.37 21.77 -17.58
CA ALA A 414 -2.15 20.54 -17.64
C ALA A 414 -3.66 20.85 -17.73
N THR A 415 -4.38 20.11 -18.58
CA THR A 415 -5.79 20.37 -18.87
C THR A 415 -6.65 19.13 -18.66
N THR A 416 -7.96 19.32 -18.63
CA THR A 416 -8.92 18.19 -18.56
C THR A 416 -8.81 17.30 -19.79
N GLN A 417 -8.68 17.88 -20.99
CA GLN A 417 -8.49 17.12 -22.22
C GLN A 417 -7.23 16.27 -22.19
N GLY A 418 -6.11 16.85 -21.74
CA GLY A 418 -4.86 16.12 -21.52
C GLY A 418 -5.03 14.98 -20.51
N ALA A 419 -5.68 15.23 -19.38
CA ALA A 419 -5.92 14.20 -18.37
C ALA A 419 -6.80 13.04 -18.88
N LEU A 420 -7.85 13.32 -19.65
CA LEU A 420 -8.68 12.27 -20.24
C LEU A 420 -7.92 11.47 -21.30
N ALA A 421 -7.17 12.15 -22.17
CA ALA A 421 -6.31 11.49 -23.16
C ALA A 421 -5.25 10.60 -22.50
N ALA A 422 -4.68 11.06 -21.38
CA ALA A 422 -3.74 10.30 -20.58
C ALA A 422 -4.37 9.02 -20.00
N VAL A 423 -5.53 9.15 -19.33
CA VAL A 423 -6.23 8.01 -18.71
C VAL A 423 -6.66 6.98 -19.75
N PHE A 424 -7.38 7.41 -20.80
CA PHE A 424 -7.87 6.48 -21.83
C PHE A 424 -6.75 5.91 -22.68
N GLY A 425 -5.79 6.74 -23.07
CA GLY A 425 -4.63 6.31 -23.83
C GLY A 425 -3.81 5.30 -23.06
N GLY A 426 -3.43 5.62 -21.82
CA GLY A 426 -2.56 4.78 -21.00
C GLY A 426 -3.20 3.46 -20.59
N ILE A 427 -4.39 3.49 -19.98
CA ILE A 427 -5.11 2.26 -19.59
C ILE A 427 -5.46 1.45 -20.85
N GLY A 428 -5.95 2.11 -21.91
CA GLY A 428 -6.35 1.46 -23.15
C GLY A 428 -5.18 0.74 -23.83
N SER A 429 -4.04 1.41 -24.00
CA SER A 429 -2.87 0.79 -24.63
C SER A 429 -2.27 -0.33 -23.77
N TRP A 430 -2.25 -0.16 -22.45
CA TRP A 430 -1.79 -1.19 -21.54
C TRP A 430 -2.65 -2.45 -21.64
N ILE A 431 -3.97 -2.34 -21.47
CA ILE A 431 -4.89 -3.48 -21.54
C ILE A 431 -4.84 -4.14 -22.91
N LEU A 432 -4.83 -3.34 -23.99
CA LEU A 432 -4.78 -3.86 -25.35
C LEU A 432 -3.55 -4.74 -25.58
N LEU A 433 -2.38 -4.29 -25.13
CA LEU A 433 -1.13 -5.04 -25.28
C LEU A 433 -1.06 -6.25 -24.35
N GLU A 434 -1.55 -6.13 -23.11
CA GLU A 434 -1.63 -7.25 -22.18
C GLU A 434 -2.51 -8.38 -22.75
N VAL A 435 -3.64 -8.04 -23.41
CA VAL A 435 -4.57 -9.01 -24.00
C VAL A 435 -4.07 -9.57 -25.33
N LEU A 436 -3.51 -8.74 -26.21
CA LEU A 436 -3.11 -9.17 -27.55
C LEU A 436 -1.75 -9.84 -27.61
N VAL A 437 -0.82 -9.41 -26.77
CA VAL A 437 0.60 -9.83 -26.81
C VAL A 437 0.99 -10.55 -25.52
N GLY A 438 0.48 -10.11 -24.38
CA GLY A 438 0.76 -10.72 -23.08
C GLY A 438 2.27 -10.81 -22.80
N GLU A 439 2.71 -11.96 -22.31
CA GLU A 439 4.11 -12.24 -21.97
C GLU A 439 5.05 -12.24 -23.19
N ALA A 440 4.53 -12.33 -24.42
CA ALA A 440 5.35 -12.25 -25.63
C ALA A 440 5.84 -10.82 -25.94
N SER A 441 5.42 -9.83 -25.15
CA SER A 441 5.79 -8.43 -25.36
C SER A 441 7.23 -8.18 -24.94
N LEU A 442 8.06 -7.71 -25.87
CA LEU A 442 9.46 -7.33 -25.60
C LEU A 442 9.57 -6.17 -24.61
N VAL A 443 8.55 -5.33 -24.53
CA VAL A 443 8.47 -4.20 -23.60
C VAL A 443 7.31 -4.45 -22.65
N PRO A 444 7.48 -4.28 -21.32
CA PRO A 444 6.39 -4.40 -20.37
C PRO A 444 5.19 -3.53 -20.79
N PRO A 445 3.99 -4.11 -21.00
CA PRO A 445 2.82 -3.38 -21.51
C PRO A 445 2.47 -2.12 -20.69
N GLN A 446 2.68 -2.16 -19.37
CA GLN A 446 2.42 -1.04 -18.48
C GLN A 446 3.36 0.16 -18.71
N LEU A 447 4.59 -0.07 -19.18
CA LEU A 447 5.50 1.02 -19.57
C LEU A 447 5.01 1.72 -20.84
N ILE A 448 4.49 0.95 -21.79
CA ILE A 448 3.86 1.53 -22.99
C ILE A 448 2.63 2.34 -22.58
N GLY A 449 1.79 1.80 -21.69
CA GLY A 449 0.70 2.54 -21.04
C GLY A 449 1.15 3.86 -20.44
N LEU A 450 2.22 3.86 -19.65
CA LEU A 450 2.79 5.07 -19.07
C LEU A 450 3.22 6.08 -20.14
N VAL A 451 3.95 5.64 -21.17
CA VAL A 451 4.42 6.52 -22.26
C VAL A 451 3.24 7.11 -23.03
N VAL A 452 2.26 6.30 -23.39
CA VAL A 452 1.05 6.77 -24.08
C VAL A 452 0.27 7.75 -23.20
N SER A 453 0.20 7.49 -21.89
CA SER A 453 -0.42 8.40 -20.94
C SER A 453 0.31 9.75 -20.89
N ILE A 454 1.65 9.76 -20.86
CA ILE A 454 2.47 10.99 -20.89
C ILE A 454 2.23 11.76 -22.19
N LEU A 455 2.29 11.07 -23.33
CA LEU A 455 2.06 11.68 -24.64
C LEU A 455 0.63 12.24 -24.75
N GLY A 456 -0.37 11.51 -24.27
CA GLY A 456 -1.76 11.96 -24.20
C GLY A 456 -1.94 13.21 -23.34
N MET A 457 -1.30 13.26 -22.17
CA MET A 457 -1.29 14.44 -21.31
C MET A 457 -0.69 15.67 -22.00
N ILE A 458 0.47 15.51 -22.63
CA ILE A 458 1.19 16.59 -23.30
C ILE A 458 0.42 17.07 -24.52
N ALA A 459 0.06 16.16 -25.44
CA ALA A 459 -0.65 16.50 -26.65
C ALA A 459 -2.03 17.09 -26.34
N GLY A 460 -2.81 16.44 -25.49
CA GLY A 460 -4.15 16.92 -25.13
C GLY A 460 -4.17 18.25 -24.38
N SER A 461 -3.07 18.63 -23.71
CA SER A 461 -2.94 19.93 -23.03
C SER A 461 -2.38 21.05 -23.90
N LEU A 462 -1.61 20.73 -24.94
CA LEU A 462 -1.04 21.72 -25.85
C LEU A 462 -1.92 21.98 -27.08
N LEU A 463 -2.77 21.02 -27.45
CA LEU A 463 -3.74 21.17 -28.53
C LEU A 463 -4.91 22.09 -28.12
N PRO A 464 -5.64 22.66 -29.11
CA PRO A 464 -6.86 23.41 -28.85
C PRO A 464 -7.81 22.64 -27.93
N GLN A 465 -8.31 23.32 -26.90
CA GLN A 465 -9.15 22.71 -25.87
C GLN A 465 -10.58 22.58 -26.38
N TRP A 466 -11.03 21.34 -26.55
CA TRP A 466 -12.41 20.99 -26.93
C TRP A 466 -13.22 20.46 -25.73
N VAL A 467 -12.54 19.97 -24.69
CA VAL A 467 -13.17 19.35 -23.52
C VAL A 467 -12.70 20.01 -22.21
N GLY A 468 -13.67 20.39 -21.38
CA GLY A 468 -13.44 21.04 -20.09
C GLY A 468 -13.39 22.57 -20.18
N LYS A 469 -13.54 23.24 -19.04
CA LYS A 469 -13.34 24.69 -18.97
C LYS A 469 -11.84 24.99 -19.15
N PRO A 470 -11.45 26.13 -19.76
CA PRO A 470 -10.08 26.61 -19.72
C PRO A 470 -9.61 26.58 -18.26
N ALA A 471 -8.39 26.09 -18.01
CA ALA A 471 -7.83 26.07 -16.65
C ALA A 471 -8.07 27.45 -16.01
N PRO A 472 -8.71 27.52 -14.82
CA PRO A 472 -9.07 28.81 -14.25
C PRO A 472 -7.82 29.70 -14.17
N HIS A 473 -7.94 30.94 -14.65
CA HIS A 473 -6.91 31.96 -14.47
C HIS A 473 -6.69 32.31 -13.00
N VAL A 474 -7.57 31.86 -12.10
CA VAL A 474 -7.32 31.80 -10.66
C VAL A 474 -6.33 30.66 -10.45
N ASP A 475 -5.06 31.03 -10.32
CA ASP A 475 -3.95 30.11 -10.17
C ASP A 475 -4.25 29.24 -8.92
N LEU A 476 -4.55 27.96 -9.10
CA LEU A 476 -4.61 27.01 -7.99
C LEU A 476 -3.29 27.08 -7.19
N HIS A 477 -2.17 27.45 -7.85
CA HIS A 477 -0.93 27.81 -7.16
C HIS A 477 -1.03 29.09 -6.32
N ALA A 478 -1.77 30.12 -6.74
CA ALA A 478 -2.01 31.32 -5.92
C ALA A 478 -2.94 31.01 -4.73
N GLU A 479 -3.96 30.17 -4.86
CA GLU A 479 -4.72 29.67 -3.70
C GLU A 479 -3.84 28.84 -2.75
N LEU A 480 -2.96 27.99 -3.31
CA LEU A 480 -1.91 27.26 -2.56
C LEU A 480 -0.90 28.19 -1.85
N HIS A 481 -0.73 29.44 -2.31
CA HIS A 481 0.12 30.47 -1.72
C HIS A 481 -0.63 31.42 -0.77
N HIS A 482 -1.89 31.78 -1.03
CA HIS A 482 -2.69 32.67 -0.18
C HIS A 482 -3.09 32.02 1.15
N HIS A 483 -3.40 30.72 1.16
CA HIS A 483 -3.56 29.96 2.40
C HIS A 483 -2.24 29.88 3.21
N ALA A 484 -1.08 29.93 2.54
CA ALA A 484 0.22 29.92 3.21
C ALA A 484 0.52 31.21 3.99
N ALA A 485 -0.04 32.35 3.57
CA ALA A 485 0.12 33.64 4.27
C ALA A 485 -0.91 33.82 5.41
N ALA A 486 -2.12 33.26 5.27
CA ALA A 486 -3.15 33.36 6.29
C ALA A 486 -2.81 32.58 7.58
N GLU A 487 -2.11 31.44 7.47
CA GLU A 487 -1.73 30.62 8.64
C GLU A 487 -0.45 31.13 9.36
N THR A 488 0.36 31.98 8.73
CA THR A 488 1.53 32.59 9.39
C THR A 488 1.20 33.78 10.30
N HIS A 489 -0.01 34.36 10.18
CA HIS A 489 -0.41 35.55 10.94
C HIS A 489 -1.28 35.28 12.18
N HIS A 490 -1.59 34.02 12.50
CA HIS A 490 -2.30 33.66 13.73
C HIS A 490 -1.36 33.07 14.81
N VAL A 491 -0.29 33.79 15.14
CA VAL A 491 0.26 33.74 16.51
C VAL A 491 -0.47 34.82 17.28
N ALA A 492 -1.59 34.43 17.92
CA ALA A 492 -2.36 35.32 18.77
C ALA A 492 -1.44 35.89 19.88
N GLY A 493 -1.27 37.21 19.89
CA GLY A 493 -0.64 37.92 20.99
C GLY A 493 -1.38 37.62 22.29
N ARG A 494 -0.62 37.25 23.33
CA ARG A 494 -1.14 37.11 24.69
C ARG A 494 -1.72 38.45 25.15
N PRO A 495 -2.96 38.51 25.67
CA PRO A 495 -3.42 39.72 26.34
C PRO A 495 -2.77 39.77 27.73
N HIS A 496 -1.92 40.79 27.93
CA HIS A 496 -1.48 41.20 29.26
C HIS A 496 -2.71 41.64 30.07
N ARG A 497 -2.93 41.04 31.24
CA ARG A 497 -3.84 41.57 32.26
C ARG A 497 -3.02 42.46 33.19
N HIS A 498 -3.47 43.71 33.33
CA HIS A 498 -3.16 44.58 34.46
C HIS A 498 -3.94 44.13 35.70
#